data_AF-A0A2D7BV47-F1
#
_entry.id   AF-A0A2D7BV47-F1
#
_cell.length_a   1.000
_cell.length_b   1.000
_cell.length_c   1.000
_cell.angle_alpha   90.00
_cell.angle_beta   90.00
_cell.angle_gamma   90.00
#
_symmetry.space_group_name_H-M   'P 1'
#
loop_
_entity.id
_entity.type
_entity.pdbx_description
1 polymer ?
#
loop_
_entity_poly.entity_id
_entity_poly.type
_entity_poly.pdbx_seq_one_letter_code
_entity_poly.pdbx_strand_id
1 'polypeptide(L)' 'MDYYNRFEKENKLAIITFVDDEFLSCSFFENEKIVGRIDYPDKSRNYVVDAANNWCNGVMTHETIKEYTSQPDLFS' A
#
# COMPACT_ATOMS: atom_id res chain seq x y z
N MET A 1 10.58 15.12 10.52
CA MET A 1 9.22 14.55 10.45
C MET A 1 9.30 13.55 9.31
N ASP A 2 9.81 12.37 9.63
CA ASP A 2 10.65 11.64 8.68
C ASP A 2 9.84 10.63 7.89
N TYR A 3 9.84 10.88 6.58
CA TYR A 3 9.20 10.17 5.48
C TYR A 3 9.79 8.75 5.25
N TYR A 4 9.84 7.89 6.27
CA TYR A 4 10.46 6.55 6.16
C TYR A 4 9.61 5.45 5.53
N ASN A 5 8.48 5.79 4.93
CA ASN A 5 7.48 4.82 4.50
C ASN A 5 7.07 4.98 3.03
N ARG A 6 7.87 5.67 2.22
CA ARG A 6 7.61 5.85 0.80
C ARG A 6 8.52 4.91 0.00
N PHE A 7 7.90 4.08 -0.83
CA PHE A 7 8.55 3.15 -1.75
C PHE A 7 8.15 3.57 -3.16
N GLU A 8 9.12 3.75 -4.04
CA GLU A 8 8.85 4.16 -5.40
C GLU A 8 9.79 3.46 -6.36
N LYS A 9 9.24 3.04 -7.49
CA LYS A 9 10.00 2.51 -8.62
C LYS A 9 9.21 2.76 -9.89
N GLU A 10 9.85 3.40 -10.87
CA GLU A 10 9.23 3.75 -12.15
C GLU A 10 7.92 4.51 -11.96
N ASN A 11 6.80 3.97 -12.42
CA ASN A 11 5.47 4.56 -12.29
C ASN A 11 4.69 4.07 -11.06
N LYS A 12 5.31 3.24 -10.19
CA LYS A 12 4.66 2.66 -9.02
C LYS A 12 5.15 3.29 -7.73
N LEU A 13 4.20 3.59 -6.86
CA LEU A 13 4.43 4.18 -5.54
C LEU A 13 3.62 3.43 -4.49
N ALA A 14 4.22 3.19 -3.33
CA ALA A 14 3.56 2.70 -2.13
C ALA A 14 3.90 3.59 -0.93
N ILE A 15 2.90 3.93 -0.13
CA ILE A 15 3.05 4.78 1.05
C ILE A 15 2.48 4.03 2.26
N ILE A 16 3.33 3.76 3.26
CA ILE A 16 2.90 3.17 4.53
C ILE A 16 2.53 4.29 5.51
N THR A 17 1.34 4.23 6.08
CA THR A 17 0.88 5.17 7.10
C THR A 17 0.50 4.42 8.36
N PHE A 18 0.61 5.11 9.49
CA PHE A 18 0.06 4.65 10.76
C PHE A 18 -1.37 5.23 10.88
N VAL A 19 -2.33 4.39 11.25
CA VAL A 19 -3.76 4.71 11.30
C VAL A 19 -4.16 4.73 12.77
N ASP A 20 -4.59 5.91 13.24
CA ASP A 20 -5.11 6.15 14.58
C ASP A 20 -4.26 5.61 15.74
N ASP A 21 -2.94 5.55 15.53
CA ASP A 21 -1.97 4.92 16.42
C ASP A 21 -2.18 3.42 16.71
N GLU A 22 -3.08 2.77 15.97
CA GLU A 22 -3.46 1.37 16.19
C GLU A 22 -2.76 0.40 15.23
N PHE A 23 -2.72 0.74 13.93
CA PHE A 23 -2.23 -0.19 12.91
C PHE A 23 -1.58 0.49 11.71
N LEU A 24 -0.97 -0.31 10.84
CA LEU A 24 -0.34 0.16 9.62
C LEU A 24 -1.26 -0.05 8.43
N SER A 25 -1.26 0.91 7.50
CA SER A 25 -1.88 0.74 6.19
C SER A 25 -0.89 1.04 5.08
N CYS A 26 -1.12 0.50 3.89
CA CYS A 26 -0.33 0.81 2.71
C CYS A 26 -1.25 1.27 1.58
N SER A 27 -0.99 2.49 1.09
CA SER A 27 -1.64 3.05 -0.09
C SER A 27 -0.78 2.81 -1.31
N PHE A 28 -1.36 2.25 -2.35
CA PHE A 28 -0.70 1.87 -3.60
C PHE A 28 -1.15 2.79 -4.73
N PHE A 29 -0.19 3.24 -5.54
CA PHE A 29 -0.39 4.15 -6.64
C PHE A 29 0.34 3.65 -7.89
N GLU A 30 -0.25 3.91 -9.05
CA GLU A 30 0.36 3.73 -10.36
C GLU A 30 0.07 4.95 -11.24
N ASN A 31 1.09 5.51 -11.90
CA ASN A 31 0.96 6.73 -12.72
C ASN A 31 0.25 7.87 -11.96
N GLU A 32 0.66 8.09 -10.70
CA GLU A 32 0.10 9.11 -9.79
C GLU A 32 -1.38 8.92 -9.40
N LYS A 33 -2.03 7.83 -9.84
CA LYS A 33 -3.40 7.50 -9.47
C LYS A 33 -3.42 6.47 -8.37
N ILE A 34 -4.34 6.63 -7.43
CA ILE A 34 -4.57 5.63 -6.39
C ILE A 34 -5.13 4.35 -7.02
N VAL A 35 -4.48 3.23 -6.71
CA VAL A 35 -4.93 1.88 -7.08
C VAL A 35 -5.75 1.28 -5.95
N GLY A 36 -5.36 1.53 -4.70
CA GLY A 36 -6.11 1.13 -3.53
C GLY A 36 -5.30 1.27 -2.25
N ARG A 37 -5.96 1.00 -1.13
CA ARG A 37 -5.34 0.99 0.20
C ARG A 37 -5.66 -0.31 0.90
N ILE A 38 -4.67 -0.94 1.52
CA ILE A 38 -4.85 -2.13 2.35
C ILE A 38 -4.47 -1.78 3.78
N ASP A 39 -5.38 -2.11 4.71
CA ASP A 39 -5.17 -1.98 6.15
C ASP A 39 -4.62 -3.29 6.72
N TYR A 40 -3.62 -3.19 7.59
CA TYR A 40 -2.91 -4.34 8.18
C TYR A 40 -2.99 -4.30 9.72
N PRO A 41 -4.19 -4.55 10.31
CA PRO A 41 -4.41 -4.44 11.76
C PRO A 41 -3.48 -5.33 12.59
N ASP A 42 -3.23 -6.56 12.13
CA ASP A 42 -2.52 -7.59 12.89
C ASP A 42 -1.16 -7.96 12.27
N LYS A 43 -0.57 -7.10 11.44
CA LYS A 43 0.72 -7.39 10.78
C LYS A 43 1.83 -6.49 11.26
N SER A 44 3.03 -7.07 11.34
CA SER A 44 4.23 -6.33 11.68
C SER A 44 4.60 -5.32 10.61
N ARG A 45 5.37 -4.30 10.99
CA ARG A 45 5.91 -3.32 10.03
C ARG A 45 6.65 -3.98 8.87
N ASN A 46 7.42 -5.02 9.12
CA ASN A 46 8.18 -5.71 8.07
C ASN A 46 7.27 -6.32 7.01
N TYR A 47 6.12 -6.88 7.40
CA TYR A 47 5.13 -7.40 6.46
C TYR A 47 4.60 -6.31 5.53
N VAL A 48 4.29 -5.13 6.09
CA VAL A 48 3.77 -3.99 5.31
C VAL A 48 4.84 -3.38 4.41
N VAL A 49 6.10 -3.38 4.85
CA VAL A 49 7.28 -3.03 4.03
C VAL A 49 7.44 -4.00 2.86
N ASP A 50 7.29 -5.30 3.09
CA ASP A 50 7.34 -6.30 2.04
C ASP A 50 6.19 -6.10 1.04
N ALA A 51 4.97 -5.77 1.51
CA ALA A 51 3.86 -5.45 0.63
C ALA A 51 4.17 -4.23 -0.27
N ALA A 52 4.74 -3.16 0.30
CA ALA A 52 5.15 -1.98 -0.46
C ALA A 52 6.24 -2.31 -1.50
N ASN A 53 7.25 -3.10 -1.11
CA ASN A 53 8.29 -3.55 -2.03
C ASN A 53 7.75 -4.46 -3.13
N ASN A 54 6.82 -5.37 -2.80
CA ASN A 54 6.20 -6.27 -3.75
C ASN A 54 5.39 -5.50 -4.79
N TRP A 55 4.70 -4.44 -4.39
CA TRP A 55 4.03 -3.53 -5.33
C TRP A 55 5.03 -2.85 -6.26
N CYS A 56 6.02 -2.13 -5.72
CA CYS A 56 6.99 -1.38 -6.50
C CYS A 56 7.83 -2.28 -7.43
N ASN A 57 8.11 -3.53 -7.05
CA ASN A 57 8.84 -4.48 -7.90
C ASN A 57 7.95 -5.27 -8.87
N GLY A 58 6.64 -5.04 -8.89
CA GLY A 58 5.72 -5.72 -9.81
C GLY A 58 5.39 -7.17 -9.43
N VAL A 59 5.66 -7.57 -8.18
CA VAL A 59 5.29 -8.88 -7.63
C VAL A 59 3.81 -8.89 -7.23
N MET A 60 3.31 -7.79 -6.64
CA MET A 60 1.90 -7.63 -6.28
C MET A 60 1.10 -7.07 -7.47
N THR A 61 -0.06 -7.68 -7.74
CA THR A 61 -0.92 -7.30 -8.88
C THR A 61 -2.02 -6.32 -8.46
N HIS A 62 -2.63 -5.67 -9.46
CA HIS A 62 -3.84 -4.86 -9.28
C HIS A 62 -5.00 -5.68 -8.71
N GLU A 63 -5.14 -6.95 -9.13
CA GLU A 63 -6.19 -7.84 -8.64
C GLU A 63 -6.04 -8.11 -7.14
N THR A 64 -4.80 -8.34 -6.66
CA THR A 64 -4.52 -8.47 -5.23
C THR A 64 -4.91 -7.21 -4.48
N ILE A 65 -4.57 -6.02 -4.98
CA ILE A 65 -4.97 -4.78 -4.32
C ILE A 65 -6.48 -4.64 -4.27
N LYS A 66 -7.17 -4.91 -5.40
CA LYS A 66 -8.63 -4.84 -5.48
C LYS A 66 -9.33 -5.82 -4.54
N GLU A 67 -8.80 -7.03 -4.37
CA GLU A 67 -9.37 -8.05 -3.50
C GLU A 67 -9.27 -7.68 -2.01
N TYR A 68 -8.15 -7.09 -1.59
CA TYR A 68 -7.85 -6.82 -0.18
C TYR A 68 -8.02 -5.35 0.22
N THR A 69 -8.46 -4.47 -0.68
CA THR A 69 -8.56 -3.05 -0.35
C THR A 69 -9.65 -2.76 0.68
N SER A 70 -9.41 -1.76 1.54
CA SER A 70 -10.45 -1.14 2.36
C SER A 70 -11.23 -0.05 1.63
N GLN A 71 -10.97 0.18 0.34
CA GLN A 71 -11.62 1.19 -0.52
C GLN A 71 -12.32 0.57 -1.75
N PRO A 72 -13.35 -0.28 -1.56
CA PRO A 72 -14.02 -0.95 -2.67
C PRO A 72 -14.72 0.01 -3.64
N ASP A 73 -15.05 1.23 -3.17
CA ASP A 73 -15.64 2.33 -3.94
C ASP A 73 -14.73 2.86 -5.06
N LEU A 74 -13.43 2.61 -5.00
CA LEU A 74 -12.51 2.94 -6.10
C LEU A 74 -12.79 2.16 -7.39
N PHE A 75 -13.57 1.07 -7.31
CA PHE A 75 -13.80 0.13 -8.40
C PHE A 75 -15.27 0.00 -8.81
N SER A 76 -16.16 0.83 -8.26
CA SER A 76 -17.60 0.88 -8.59
C SER A 76 -17.93 1.84 -9.73
#